data_AF-A0A939MH84-F1
#
_entry.id   AF-A0A939MH84-F1
#
_cell.length_a   1.000
_cell.length_b   1.000
_cell.length_c   1.000
_cell.angle_alpha   90.00
_cell.angle_beta   90.00
_cell.angle_gamma   90.00
#
_symmetry.space_group_name_H-M   'P 1'
#
loop_
_entity.id
_entity.type
_entity.pdbx_description
1 polymer ?
#
loop_
_entity_poly.entity_id
_entity_poly.type
_entity_poly.pdbx_seq_one_letter_code
_entity_poly.pdbx_strand_id
1 'polypeptide(L)' 'MNAKTRGGRTPEPSPEARRKQVLLGLAIGAVVGVGLSLLTQFWLWLPAGLAVGLATGAITKPPTK' A
#
# COMPACT_ATOMS: atom_id res chain seq x y z
N MET A 1 -13.73 42.90 4.67
CA MET A 1 -12.46 42.63 3.94
C MET A 1 -12.03 41.19 4.26
N ASN A 2 -11.77 40.39 3.22
CA ASN A 2 -11.82 38.91 3.19
C ASN A 2 -10.65 38.19 3.86
N ALA A 3 -10.94 37.26 4.78
CA ALA A 3 -10.01 36.23 5.24
C ALA A 3 -10.08 35.00 4.31
N LYS A 4 -9.25 35.00 3.27
CA LYS A 4 -9.16 33.94 2.26
C LYS A 4 -8.46 32.70 2.86
N THR A 5 -9.27 31.71 3.25
CA THR A 5 -9.01 30.26 3.25
C THR A 5 -7.55 29.79 3.41
N ARG A 6 -7.22 29.32 4.63
CA ARG A 6 -6.04 28.46 4.88
C ARG A 6 -6.30 27.03 4.38
N GLY A 7 -6.26 26.83 3.06
CA GLY A 7 -6.22 25.50 2.47
C GLY A 7 -4.79 24.97 2.48
N GLY A 8 -4.48 24.03 3.37
CA GLY A 8 -3.20 23.33 3.38
C GLY A 8 -2.96 22.63 2.03
N ARG A 9 -1.93 23.05 1.31
CA ARG A 9 -1.43 22.35 0.13
C ARG A 9 -0.74 21.06 0.57
N THR A 10 -1.50 20.02 0.86
CA THR A 10 -0.97 18.66 0.67
C THR A 10 -0.74 18.50 -0.83
N PRO A 11 0.50 18.29 -1.30
CA PRO A 11 0.73 17.90 -2.68
C PRO A 11 -0.13 16.65 -2.90
N GLU A 12 -1.11 16.72 -3.80
CA GLU A 12 -1.82 15.49 -4.17
C GLU A 12 -0.74 14.48 -4.61
N PRO A 13 -0.70 13.28 -4.01
CA PRO A 13 0.28 12.29 -4.37
C PRO A 13 0.13 12.03 -5.86
N SER A 14 1.23 12.20 -6.61
CA SER A 14 1.17 12.01 -8.06
C SER A 14 0.62 10.61 -8.36
N PRO A 15 -0.14 10.42 -9.44
CA PRO A 15 -0.70 9.12 -9.82
C PRO A 15 0.36 8.00 -9.89
N GLU A 16 1.62 8.35 -10.20
CA GLU A 16 2.76 7.42 -10.20
C GLU A 16 3.16 6.95 -8.81
N ALA A 17 3.15 7.84 -7.80
CA ALA A 17 3.45 7.48 -6.42
C ALA A 17 2.42 6.49 -5.89
N ARG A 18 1.14 6.71 -6.22
CA ARG A 18 0.04 5.81 -5.85
C ARG A 18 0.20 4.43 -6.49
N ARG A 19 0.59 4.36 -7.77
CA ARG A 19 0.88 3.08 -8.46
C ARG A 19 2.06 2.33 -7.83
N LYS A 20 3.16 3.02 -7.56
CA LYS A 20 4.36 2.43 -6.93
C LYS A 20 4.05 1.89 -5.54
N GLN A 21 3.18 2.56 -4.79
CA GLN A 21 2.76 2.14 -3.46
C GLN A 21 1.89 0.88 -3.47
N VAL A 22 0.93 0.79 -4.40
CA VAL A 22 0.14 -0.44 -4.59
C VAL A 22 1.05 -1.60 -5.01
N LEU A 23 2.00 -1.35 -5.91
CA LEU A 23 3.00 -2.36 -6.29
C LEU A 23 3.86 -2.81 -5.11
N LEU A 24 4.28 -1.87 -4.26
CA LEU A 24 5.09 -2.18 -3.08
C LEU A 24 4.30 -3.00 -2.05
N GLY A 25 3.05 -2.63 -1.78
CA GLY A 25 2.16 -3.42 -0.91
C GLY A 25 1.92 -4.83 -1.45
N LEU A 26 1.69 -4.96 -2.76
CA LEU A 26 1.57 -6.25 -3.43
C LEU A 26 2.87 -7.07 -3.30
N ALA A 27 4.03 -6.46 -3.51
CA ALA A 27 5.32 -7.14 -3.41
C ALA A 27 5.59 -7.65 -1.99
N ILE A 28 5.34 -6.82 -0.97
CA ILE A 28 5.51 -7.21 0.44
C ILE A 28 4.53 -8.34 0.79
N GLY A 29 3.26 -8.23 0.40
CA GLY A 29 2.27 -9.28 0.62
C GLY A 29 2.62 -10.60 -0.07
N ALA A 30 3.16 -10.53 -1.29
CA ALA A 30 3.63 -11.72 -2.01
C ALA A 30 4.82 -12.37 -1.29
N VAL A 31 5.82 -11.59 -0.86
CA VAL A 31 7.00 -12.12 -0.14
C VAL A 31 6.59 -12.78 1.18
N VAL A 32 5.75 -12.12 1.97
CA VAL A 32 5.28 -12.64 3.26
C VAL A 32 4.37 -13.85 3.06
N GLY A 33 3.44 -13.81 2.09
CA GLY A 33 2.55 -14.92 1.77
C GLY A 33 3.30 -16.15 1.30
N VAL A 34 4.28 -15.99 0.41
CA VAL A 34 5.16 -17.08 -0.05
C VAL A 34 6.00 -17.62 1.10
N GLY A 35 6.62 -16.75 1.91
CA GLY A 35 7.41 -17.17 3.06
C GLY A 35 6.60 -17.98 4.08
N LEU A 36 5.38 -17.54 4.41
CA LEU A 36 4.46 -18.25 5.29
C LEU A 36 3.96 -19.56 4.67
N SER A 37 3.64 -19.59 3.38
CA SER A 37 3.23 -20.83 2.70
C SER A 37 4.34 -21.87 2.68
N LEU A 38 5.60 -21.45 2.48
CA LEU A 38 6.74 -22.36 2.53
C LEU A 38 7.01 -22.86 3.95
N LEU A 39 6.93 -21.98 4.95
CA LEU A 39 7.16 -22.33 6.36
C LEU A 39 6.08 -23.27 6.91
N THR A 40 4.82 -23.03 6.55
CA THR A 40 3.67 -23.81 7.07
C THR A 40 3.26 -24.97 6.17
N GLN A 41 3.89 -25.14 5.00
CA GLN A 41 3.45 -26.05 3.91
C GLN A 41 1.97 -25.82 3.50
N PHE A 42 1.38 -24.69 3.88
CA PHE A 42 -0.03 -24.41 3.68
C PHE A 42 -0.19 -23.31 2.63
N TRP A 43 -0.63 -23.72 1.44
CA TRP A 43 -0.68 -22.90 0.23
C TRP A 43 -1.74 -21.78 0.28
N LEU A 44 -2.71 -21.85 1.20
CA LEU A 44 -3.74 -20.81 1.38
C LEU A 44 -3.17 -19.50 1.97
N TRP A 45 -1.95 -19.51 2.49
CA TRP A 45 -1.26 -18.28 2.89
C TRP A 45 -0.85 -17.39 1.71
N LEU A 46 -0.72 -17.92 0.49
CA LEU A 46 -0.45 -17.12 -0.71
C LEU A 46 -1.59 -16.13 -1.03
N PRO A 47 -2.85 -16.56 -1.22
CA PRO A 47 -3.96 -15.64 -1.51
C PRO A 47 -4.23 -14.70 -0.33
N ALA A 48 -4.07 -15.17 0.91
CA ALA A 48 -4.19 -14.31 2.09
C ALA A 48 -3.09 -13.22 2.12
N GLY A 49 -1.82 -13.58 1.85
CA GLY A 49 -0.71 -12.64 1.77
C GLY A 49 -0.89 -11.60 0.67
N LEU A 50 -1.38 -12.02 -0.51
CA LEU A 50 -1.72 -11.10 -1.60
C LEU A 50 -2.86 -10.14 -1.21
N ALA A 51 -3.93 -10.64 -0.58
CA ALA A 51 -5.04 -9.81 -0.14
C ALA A 51 -4.61 -8.78 0.91
N VAL A 52 -3.83 -9.21 1.90
CA VAL A 52 -3.30 -8.33 2.97
C VAL A 52 -2.30 -7.32 2.41
N GLY A 53 -1.42 -7.72 1.50
CA GLY A 53 -0.46 -6.83 0.84
C GLY A 53 -1.13 -5.76 -0.01
N LEU A 54 -2.15 -6.14 -0.78
CA LEU A 54 -2.96 -5.21 -1.55
C LEU A 54 -3.73 -4.24 -0.64
N ALA A 55 -4.38 -4.75 0.41
CA ALA A 55 -5.09 -3.91 1.38
C ALA A 55 -4.13 -2.92 2.06
N THR A 56 -2.95 -3.39 2.48
CA THR A 56 -1.93 -2.55 3.12
C THR A 56 -1.38 -1.50 2.14
N GLY A 57 -1.11 -1.88 0.89
CA GLY A 57 -0.66 -0.95 -0.16
C GLY A 57 -1.70 0.08 -0.55
N ALA A 58 -2.99 -0.28 -0.45
CA ALA A 58 -4.10 0.64 -0.71
C ALA A 58 -4.39 1.59 0.48
N ILE A 59 -4.19 1.13 1.71
CA ILE A 59 -4.52 1.87 2.95
C ILE A 59 -3.36 2.74 3.43
N THR A 60 -2.10 2.34 3.22
CA THR A 60 -0.97 3.14 3.66
C THR A 60 -1.08 4.55 3.06
N LYS A 61 -0.92 5.58 3.89
CA LYS A 61 -0.98 6.96 3.43
C LYS A 61 0.29 7.21 2.59
N PRO A 62 0.17 7.75 1.38
CA PRO A 62 1.33 7.93 0.50
C PRO A 62 2.39 8.76 1.23
N PRO A 63 3.68 8.36 1.13
CA PRO A 63 4.76 9.14 1.72
C PRO A 63 4.75 10.52 1.07
N THR A 64 4.33 11.52 1.86
CA THR A 64 4.52 12.93 1.52
C THR A 64 6.02 13.15 1.46
N LYS A 65 6.54 13.44 0.25
CA LYS A 65 7.73 14.26 0.14
C LYS A 65 7.32 15.71 0.26
#